data_AF-A0A1S8Y010-F1
#
_entry.id   AF-A0A1S8Y010-F1
#
_cell.length_a   1.000
_cell.length_b   1.000
_cell.length_c   1.000
_cell.angle_alpha   90.00
_cell.angle_beta   90.00
_cell.angle_gamma   90.00
#
_symmetry.space_group_name_H-M   'P 1'
#
loop_
_entity.id
_entity.type
_entity.pdbx_description
1 polymer ?
#
loop_
_entity_poly.entity_id
_entity_poly.type
_entity_poly.pdbx_seq_one_letter_code
_entity_poly.pdbx_strand_id
1 'polypeptide(L)' 'MLSIGPVLAFEDAVGLKVRALHDRAAHRDFIDIHAANAQLSWTELEALGARHTAATLGIAVGGRHQGSPGER' A
#
# COMPACT_ATOMS: atom_id res chain seq x y z
N MET A 1 -25.67 -19.06 -18.14
CA MET A 1 -25.30 -18.79 -16.74
C MET A 1 -23.92 -18.12 -16.78
N LEU A 2 -23.80 -16.86 -16.34
CA LEU A 2 -22.49 -16.19 -16.30
C LEU A 2 -21.66 -16.85 -15.18
N SER A 3 -20.60 -17.57 -15.56
CA SER A 3 -19.62 -18.06 -14.60
C SER A 3 -18.70 -16.91 -14.22
N ILE A 4 -18.62 -16.59 -12.95
CA ILE A 4 -17.67 -15.60 -12.44
C ILE A 4 -16.30 -16.29 -12.36
N GLY A 5 -15.28 -15.65 -12.93
CA GLY A 5 -13.89 -16.12 -12.85
C GLY A 5 -13.32 -15.99 -11.43
N PRO A 6 -12.02 -16.30 -11.22
CA PRO A 6 -11.39 -16.11 -9.92
C PRO A 6 -11.51 -14.64 -9.46
N VAL A 7 -11.84 -14.46 -8.18
CA VAL A 7 -11.95 -13.16 -7.52
C VAL A 7 -10.97 -13.06 -6.37
N LEU A 8 -10.61 -11.84 -5.97
CA LEU A 8 -9.77 -11.61 -4.81
C LEU A 8 -10.44 -12.13 -3.54
N ALA A 9 -9.64 -12.62 -2.60
CA ALA A 9 -10.11 -12.84 -1.25
C ALA A 9 -10.58 -11.49 -0.66
N PHE A 10 -11.57 -11.55 0.23
CA PHE A 10 -12.14 -10.35 0.84
C PHE A 10 -11.07 -9.49 1.52
N GLU A 11 -10.18 -10.10 2.29
CA GLU A 11 -9.09 -9.40 2.98
C GLU A 11 -8.14 -8.68 2.01
N ASP A 12 -7.78 -9.31 0.89
CA ASP A 12 -6.92 -8.70 -0.12
C ASP A 12 -7.61 -7.51 -0.81
N ALA A 13 -8.91 -7.66 -1.10
CA ALA A 13 -9.70 -6.58 -1.68
C ALA A 13 -9.78 -5.37 -0.73
N VAL A 14 -9.99 -5.61 0.57
CA VAL A 14 -10.01 -4.56 1.60
C VAL A 14 -8.62 -3.92 1.75
N GLY A 15 -7.55 -4.70 1.85
CA GLY A 15 -6.19 -4.18 1.97
C GLY A 15 -5.80 -3.28 0.79
N LEU A 16 -6.14 -3.67 -0.44
CA LEU A 16 -5.94 -2.84 -1.63
C LEU A 16 -6.77 -1.55 -1.59
N LYS A 17 -7.98 -1.57 -1.01
CA LYS A 17 -8.81 -0.37 -0.83
C LYS A 17 -8.25 0.58 0.23
N VAL A 18 -7.69 0.06 1.33
CA VAL A 18 -7.01 0.89 2.34
C VAL A 18 -5.79 1.57 1.73
N ARG A 19 -4.98 0.82 0.95
CA ARG A 19 -3.84 1.38 0.22
C ARG A 19 -4.28 2.46 -0.77
N ALA A 20 -5.33 2.20 -1.54
CA ALA A 20 -5.91 3.16 -2.46
C ALA A 20 -6.43 4.43 -1.78
N LEU A 21 -7.09 4.28 -0.62
CA LEU A 21 -7.55 5.41 0.19
C LEU A 21 -6.36 6.28 0.60
N HIS A 22 -5.27 5.68 1.07
CA HIS A 22 -4.02 6.38 1.40
C HIS A 22 -3.41 7.11 0.20
N ASP A 23 -3.39 6.50 -0.99
CA ASP A 23 -2.70 7.07 -2.15
C ASP A 23 -3.44 8.20 -2.86
N ARG A 24 -4.76 8.06 -3.01
CA ARG A 24 -5.55 8.99 -3.85
C ARG A 24 -6.79 9.56 -3.17
N ALA A 25 -7.18 9.03 -2.01
CA ALA A 25 -8.34 9.49 -1.24
C ALA A 25 -9.64 9.67 -2.04
N ALA A 26 -9.94 8.78 -3.02
CA ALA A 26 -11.17 8.91 -3.79
C ALA A 26 -12.39 8.54 -2.92
N HIS A 27 -13.52 9.23 -3.12
CA HIS A 27 -14.74 9.02 -2.32
C HIS A 27 -15.18 7.54 -2.25
N ARG A 28 -15.04 6.80 -3.34
CA ARG A 28 -15.35 5.37 -3.38
C ARG A 28 -14.49 4.53 -2.43
N ASP A 29 -13.24 4.91 -2.22
CA ASP A 29 -12.34 4.17 -1.33
C ASP A 29 -12.77 4.38 0.13
N PHE A 30 -13.23 5.58 0.48
CA PHE A 30 -13.81 5.83 1.80
C PHE A 30 -15.10 5.02 2.00
N ILE A 31 -15.99 4.97 1.01
CA ILE A 31 -17.24 4.19 1.08
C ILE A 31 -16.94 2.70 1.27
N ASP A 32 -16.00 2.14 0.51
CA ASP A 32 -15.63 0.73 0.61
C ASP A 32 -15.02 0.40 1.98
N ILE A 33 -14.16 1.26 2.52
CA ILE A 33 -13.58 1.07 3.86
C ILE A 33 -14.61 1.26 4.97
N HIS A 34 -15.51 2.23 4.84
CA HIS A 34 -16.61 2.39 5.79
C HIS A 34 -17.52 1.17 5.82
N ALA A 35 -17.82 0.57 4.66
CA ALA A 35 -18.58 -0.67 4.58
C ALA A 35 -17.83 -1.86 5.18
N ALA A 36 -16.53 -1.98 4.94
CA ALA A 36 -15.69 -3.04 5.53
C ALA A 36 -15.59 -2.93 7.06
N ASN A 37 -15.62 -1.71 7.61
CA ASN A 37 -15.58 -1.44 9.04
C ASN A 37 -16.82 -1.96 9.81
N ALA A 38 -17.87 -2.42 9.11
CA ALA A 38 -18.97 -3.14 9.74
C ALA A 38 -18.58 -4.58 10.17
N GLN A 39 -17.49 -5.13 9.63
CA GLN A 39 -17.01 -6.50 9.88
C GLN A 39 -15.60 -6.56 10.45
N LEU A 40 -14.78 -5.53 10.22
CA LEU A 40 -13.39 -5.43 10.62
C LEU A 40 -13.19 -4.17 11.48
N SER A 41 -12.35 -4.26 12.51
CA SER A 41 -11.94 -3.09 13.28
C SER A 41 -10.98 -2.20 12.48
N TRP A 42 -10.87 -0.92 12.85
CA TRP A 42 -9.91 0.00 12.24
C TRP A 42 -8.47 -0.52 12.28
N THR A 43 -8.05 -1.17 13.37
CA THR A 43 -6.71 -1.77 13.48
C THR A 43 -6.50 -2.93 12.49
N GLU A 44 -7.53 -3.75 12.25
CA GLU A 44 -7.45 -4.83 11.24
C GLU A 44 -7.39 -4.24 9.83
N LEU A 45 -8.15 -3.18 9.53
CA LEU A 45 -8.10 -2.49 8.24
C LEU A 45 -6.70 -1.92 7.96
N GLU A 46 -6.09 -1.26 8.95
CA GLU A 46 -4.72 -0.75 8.86
C GLU A 46 -3.71 -1.88 8.61
N ALA A 47 -3.83 -3.00 9.35
CA ALA A 47 -2.96 -4.15 9.18
C ALA A 47 -3.08 -4.79 7.79
N LEU A 48 -4.31 -4.91 7.26
CA LEU A 48 -4.55 -5.37 5.89
C LEU A 48 -3.92 -4.43 4.86
N GLY A 49 -4.09 -3.11 5.03
CA GLY A 49 -3.48 -2.12 4.15
C GLY A 49 -1.95 -2.18 4.12
N ALA A 50 -1.32 -2.37 5.28
CA ALA A 50 0.13 -2.45 5.42
C ALA A 50 0.77 -3.60 4.62
N ARG A 51 0.05 -4.72 4.42
CA ARG A 51 0.51 -5.86 3.60
C ARG A 51 0.73 -5.46 2.13
N HIS A 52 0.08 -4.40 1.65
CA HIS A 52 0.13 -3.94 0.26
C HIS A 52 0.90 -2.63 0.05
N THR A 53 1.62 -2.16 1.08
CA THR A 53 2.57 -1.06 0.93
C THR A 53 3.86 -1.63 0.37
N ALA A 54 4.16 -1.36 -0.90
CA ALA A 54 5.48 -1.65 -1.45
C ALA A 54 6.51 -0.90 -0.59
N ALA A 55 7.48 -1.61 -0.01
CA ALA A 55 8.60 -0.98 0.66
C ALA A 55 9.21 0.01 -0.33
N THR A 56 9.03 1.31 -0.07
CA THR A 56 9.74 2.36 -0.80
C THR A 56 11.21 2.02 -0.68
N LEU A 57 11.81 1.51 -1.76
CA LEU A 57 13.21 1.17 -1.82
C LEU A 57 13.97 2.41 -1.35
N GLY A 58 14.71 2.28 -0.26
CA GLY A 58 15.69 3.27 0.14
C GLY A 58 16.63 3.47 -1.03
N ILE A 59 16.44 4.56 -1.77
CA ILE A 59 17.50 5.13 -2.60
C ILE A 59 18.62 5.51 -1.64
N ALA A 60 19.54 4.58 -1.46
CA ALA A 60 20.82 4.81 -0.85
C ALA A 60 21.51 5.90 -1.67
N VAL A 61 21.50 7.14 -1.18
CA VAL A 61 22.39 8.18 -1.67
C VAL A 61 23.79 7.85 -1.16
N GLY A 62 24.42 6.89 -1.83
CA GLY A 62 25.84 6.63 -1.75
C GLY A 62 26.59 7.72 -2.51
N GLY A 63 26.79 8.86 -1.87
CA GLY A 63 27.55 9.99 -2.41
C GLY A 63 28.65 10.43 -1.46
N ARG A 64 29.51 9.50 -1.01
CA ARG A 64 30.76 9.91 -0.34
C ARG A 64 31.72 10.44 -1.39
N HIS A 65 31.80 11.77 -1.46
CA HIS A 65 32.86 12.49 -2.14
C HIS A 65 34.21 12.12 -1.50
N GLN A 66 34.95 11.18 -2.11
CA GLN A 66 36.38 11.05 -1.89
C GLN A 66 37.06 12.02 -2.85
N GLY A 67 37.62 13.11 -2.30
CA GLY A 67 38.60 13.92 -3.01
C GLY A 67 39.88 13.10 -3.19
N SER A 68 40.39 13.02 -4.41
CA SER A 68 41.74 12.50 -4.68
C SER A 68 42.78 13.50 -4.14
N PRO A 69 43.76 13.06 -3.34
CA PRO A 69 44.92 13.87 -3.04
C PRO A 69 45.97 13.70 -4.15
N GLY A 70 46.33 14.82 -4.78
CA GLY A 70 47.68 15.14 -5.26
C GLY A 70 48.38 14.20 -6.24
N GLU A 71 48.51 14.66 -7.49
CA GLU A 71 49.71 14.40 -8.29
C GLU A 71 50.38 15.75 -8.59
N ARG A 72 51.57 15.95 -8.01
CA ARG A 72 52.62 16.87 -8.40
C ARG A 72 53.93 16.13 -8.29
#